data_AF-A0A3D2VN80-F1
#
_entry.id   AF-A0A3D2VN80-F1
#
_cell.length_a   1.000
_cell.length_b   1.000
_cell.length_c   1.000
_cell.angle_alpha   90.00
_cell.angle_beta   90.00
_cell.angle_gamma   90.00
#
_symmetry.space_group_name_H-M   'P 1'
#
loop_
_entity.id
_entity.type
_entity.pdbx_description
1 polymer ?
#
loop_
_entity_poly.entity_id
_entity_poly.type
_entity_poly.pdbx_seq_one_letter_code
_entity_poly.pdbx_strand_id
1 'polypeptide(L)'
;LIVGLVVFLIITIVQFLVITKGSERVAEVSARFSLDAMPGKQMSIDSDMRAGVIDMDEARRRRGLVEKESQMFGSMDGAMKFVKGDAIAGLIIIVVNILGGVTIGVLQRGMSAADALHRYAILTIGDGLIAQIPALLISITAGIIVTRVTTEESTNLGADIGGQILAQPKALLIGAALLGAFALIPGFPSATFVALGLLVGGIGFTLNGVAARAAEDD
;
A
#
# COMPACT_ATOMS: atom_id res chain seq x y z
N LEU A 1 19.89 18.41 11.65
CA LEU A 1 18.47 18.82 11.85
C LEU A 1 17.84 19.41 10.60
N ILE A 2 18.43 20.47 10.00
CA ILE A 2 17.84 21.17 8.83
C ILE A 2 17.55 20.21 7.66
N VAL A 3 18.52 19.37 7.27
CA VAL A 3 18.31 18.38 6.20
C VAL A 3 17.17 17.41 6.53
N GLY A 4 17.14 16.87 7.74
CA GLY A 4 16.08 15.95 8.17
C GLY A 4 14.70 16.60 8.22
N LEU A 5 14.62 17.86 8.67
CA LEU A 5 13.38 18.63 8.68
C LEU A 5 12.89 18.90 7.26
N VAL A 6 13.78 19.29 6.34
CA VAL A 6 13.43 19.55 4.93
C VAL A 6 12.94 18.28 4.24
N VAL A 7 13.68 17.18 4.37
CA VAL A 7 13.30 15.88 3.79
C VAL A 7 11.96 15.42 4.36
N PHE A 8 11.77 15.54 5.68
CA PHE A 8 10.52 15.21 6.33
C PHE A 8 9.34 16.05 5.83
N LEU A 9 9.52 17.37 5.68
CA LEU A 9 8.48 18.27 5.20
C LEU A 9 8.09 17.91 3.77
N ILE A 10 9.08 17.66 2.89
CA ILE A 10 8.84 17.25 1.51
C ILE A 10 8.04 15.95 1.47
N ILE A 11 8.48 14.91 2.20
CA ILE A 11 7.79 13.62 2.20
C ILE A 11 6.38 13.75 2.77
N THR A 12 6.21 14.51 3.86
CA THR A 12 4.88 14.75 4.47
C THR A 12 3.95 15.47 3.50
N ILE A 13 4.45 16.48 2.77
CA ILE A 13 3.67 17.21 1.76
C ILE A 13 3.28 16.28 0.61
N VAL A 14 4.21 15.49 0.07
CA VAL A 14 3.93 14.54 -1.01
C VAL A 14 2.92 13.49 -0.54
N GLN A 15 3.10 12.94 0.66
CA GLN A 15 2.19 11.97 1.25
C GLN A 15 0.78 12.54 1.36
N PHE A 16 0.62 13.74 1.90
CA PHE A 16 -0.70 14.34 2.11
C PHE A 16 -1.34 14.83 0.81
N LEU A 17 -0.64 15.66 0.04
CA LEU A 17 -1.20 16.34 -1.15
C LEU A 17 -1.28 15.46 -2.38
N VAL A 18 -0.32 14.56 -2.59
CA VAL A 18 -0.27 13.73 -3.80
C VAL A 18 -0.89 12.38 -3.51
N ILE A 19 -0.42 11.68 -2.48
CA ILE A 19 -0.79 10.28 -2.26
C ILE A 19 -2.19 10.17 -1.65
N THR A 20 -2.42 10.75 -0.46
CA THR A 20 -3.71 10.66 0.23
C THR A 20 -4.82 11.33 -0.60
N LYS A 21 -4.60 12.58 -1.03
CA LYS A 21 -5.59 13.34 -1.80
C LYS A 21 -5.78 12.87 -3.24
N GLY A 22 -4.73 12.34 -3.87
CA GLY A 22 -4.83 11.74 -5.19
C GLY A 22 -5.60 10.43 -5.15
N SER A 23 -5.24 9.55 -4.20
CA SER A 23 -5.91 8.26 -4.01
C SER A 23 -7.38 8.43 -3.59
N GLU A 24 -7.71 9.42 -2.74
CA GLU A 24 -9.10 9.76 -2.36
C GLU A 24 -9.96 10.02 -3.61
N ARG A 25 -9.50 10.91 -4.50
CA ARG A 25 -10.23 11.26 -5.72
C ARG A 25 -10.35 10.08 -6.68
N VAL A 26 -9.27 9.31 -6.86
CA VAL A 26 -9.29 8.14 -7.76
C VAL A 26 -10.24 7.07 -7.22
N ALA A 27 -10.22 6.81 -5.91
CA ALA A 27 -11.11 5.83 -5.28
C ALA A 27 -12.57 6.28 -5.28
N GLU A 28 -12.87 7.54 -4.97
CA GLU A 28 -14.23 8.10 -5.01
C GLU A 28 -14.82 7.99 -6.42
N VAL A 29 -14.04 8.42 -7.43
CA VAL A 29 -14.49 8.40 -8.82
C VAL A 29 -14.67 6.97 -9.33
N SER A 30 -13.74 6.07 -9.01
CA SER A 30 -13.81 4.66 -9.44
C SER A 30 -14.96 3.93 -8.75
N ALA A 31 -15.13 4.11 -7.44
CA ALA A 31 -16.23 3.52 -6.70
C ALA A 31 -17.57 4.03 -7.23
N ARG A 32 -17.69 5.34 -7.47
CA ARG A 32 -18.92 5.93 -8.01
C ARG A 32 -19.24 5.39 -9.40
N PHE A 33 -18.28 5.38 -10.33
CA PHE A 33 -18.53 4.84 -11.67
C PHE A 33 -18.89 3.35 -11.66
N SER A 34 -18.22 2.55 -10.81
CA SER A 34 -18.56 1.14 -10.64
C SER A 34 -19.95 0.95 -10.04
N LEU A 35 -20.34 1.75 -9.03
CA LEU A 35 -21.66 1.71 -8.41
C LEU A 35 -22.77 2.16 -9.38
N ASP A 36 -22.54 3.22 -10.14
CA ASP A 36 -23.48 3.74 -11.15
C ASP A 36 -23.71 2.71 -12.28
N ALA A 37 -22.73 1.83 -12.55
CA ALA A 37 -22.84 0.76 -13.54
C ALA A 37 -23.58 -0.50 -13.03
N MET A 38 -23.84 -0.64 -11.72
CA MET A 38 -24.44 -1.86 -11.15
C MET A 38 -25.86 -2.15 -11.62
N PRO A 39 -26.77 -1.16 -11.73
CA PRO A 39 -28.09 -1.41 -12.30
C PRO A 39 -28.01 -1.96 -13.72
N GLY A 40 -27.06 -1.47 -14.53
CA GLY A 40 -26.81 -1.97 -15.88
C GLY A 40 -26.33 -3.43 -15.88
N LYS A 41 -25.37 -3.77 -15.00
CA LYS A 41 -24.91 -5.16 -14.82
C LYS A 41 -26.04 -6.09 -14.37
N GLN A 42 -26.87 -5.67 -13.41
CA GLN A 42 -28.02 -6.44 -12.94
C GLN A 42 -29.07 -6.61 -14.04
N MET A 43 -29.37 -5.56 -14.80
CA MET A 43 -30.30 -5.61 -15.92
C MET A 43 -29.79 -6.51 -17.05
N SER A 44 -28.49 -6.53 -17.32
CA SER A 44 -27.87 -7.45 -18.29
C SER A 44 -28.05 -8.91 -17.85
N ILE A 45 -27.80 -9.22 -16.58
CA ILE A 45 -28.00 -10.58 -16.03
C ILE A 45 -29.48 -11.00 -16.16
N ASP A 46 -30.41 -10.09 -15.87
CA ASP A 46 -31.84 -10.35 -15.99
C ASP A 46 -32.28 -10.56 -17.44
N SER A 47 -31.70 -9.80 -18.37
CA SER A 47 -31.92 -9.95 -19.81
C SER A 47 -31.39 -11.29 -20.32
N ASP A 48 -30.17 -11.67 -19.94
CA ASP A 48 -29.53 -12.92 -20.37
C ASP A 48 -30.28 -14.15 -19.84
N MET A 49 -30.75 -14.08 -18.58
CA MET A 49 -31.56 -15.13 -17.97
C MET A 49 -32.92 -15.27 -18.68
N ARG A 50 -33.58 -14.16 -19.02
CA ARG A 50 -34.84 -14.17 -19.78
C ARG A 50 -34.67 -14.66 -21.22
N ALA A 51 -33.52 -14.38 -21.82
CA ALA A 51 -33.15 -14.84 -23.16
C ALA A 51 -32.74 -16.33 -23.18
N GLY A 52 -32.59 -16.97 -22.01
CA GLY A 52 -32.17 -18.36 -21.89
C GLY A 52 -30.67 -18.58 -22.17
N VAL A 53 -29.87 -17.50 -22.17
CA VAL A 53 -28.40 -17.57 -22.36
C VAL A 53 -27.73 -18.11 -21.09
N ILE A 54 -28.29 -17.81 -19.91
CA ILE A 54 -27.84 -18.31 -18.61
C ILE A 54 -29.00 -18.91 -17.83
N ASP A 55 -28.70 -19.88 -16.94
CA ASP A 55 -29.69 -20.49 -16.06
C ASP A 55 -29.92 -19.68 -14.76
N MET A 56 -30.87 -20.13 -13.93
CA MET A 56 -31.21 -19.49 -12.66
C MET A 56 -30.07 -19.52 -11.63
N ASP A 57 -29.28 -20.59 -11.61
CA ASP A 57 -28.21 -20.77 -10.64
C ASP A 57 -27.01 -19.87 -10.98
N GLU A 58 -26.68 -19.76 -12.26
CA GLU A 58 -25.68 -18.87 -12.82
C GLU A 58 -26.10 -17.40 -12.66
N ALA A 59 -27.37 -17.06 -12.93
CA ALA A 59 -27.88 -15.71 -12.67
C ALA A 59 -27.77 -15.32 -11.19
N ARG A 60 -28.06 -16.26 -10.27
CA ARG A 60 -27.91 -16.05 -8.83
C ARG A 60 -26.43 -15.87 -8.44
N ARG A 61 -25.53 -16.67 -9.01
CA ARG A 61 -24.08 -16.55 -8.80
C ARG A 61 -23.56 -15.19 -9.26
N ARG A 62 -23.91 -14.77 -10.48
CA ARG A 62 -23.50 -13.47 -11.06
C ARG A 62 -24.05 -12.29 -10.26
N ARG A 63 -25.31 -12.32 -9.83
CA ARG A 63 -25.88 -11.30 -8.93
C ARG A 63 -25.09 -11.22 -7.61
N GLY A 64 -24.74 -12.36 -7.03
CA GLY A 64 -23.90 -12.40 -5.83
C GLY A 64 -22.49 -11.81 -6.04
N LEU A 65 -21.92 -11.94 -7.23
CA LEU A 65 -20.65 -11.28 -7.58
C LEU A 65 -20.81 -9.76 -7.67
N VAL A 66 -21.86 -9.27 -8.32
CA VAL A 66 -22.17 -7.83 -8.41
C VAL A 66 -22.42 -7.24 -7.01
N GLU A 67 -23.10 -7.97 -6.13
CA GLU A 67 -23.33 -7.54 -4.74
C GLU A 67 -22.02 -7.45 -3.95
N LYS A 68 -21.12 -8.45 -4.08
CA LYS A 68 -19.78 -8.40 -3.48
C LYS A 68 -18.96 -7.24 -4.01
N GLU A 69 -19.00 -6.98 -5.31
CA GLU A 69 -18.35 -5.81 -5.93
C GLU A 69 -18.87 -4.51 -5.32
N SER A 70 -20.19 -4.40 -5.11
CA SER A 70 -20.84 -3.26 -4.44
C SER A 70 -20.33 -3.04 -3.02
N GLN A 71 -20.33 -4.10 -2.21
CA GLN A 71 -19.84 -4.03 -0.83
C GLN A 71 -18.36 -3.65 -0.79
N MET A 72 -17.56 -4.15 -1.73
CA MET A 72 -16.13 -3.87 -1.82
C MET A 72 -15.87 -2.39 -2.11
N PHE A 73 -16.48 -1.82 -3.16
CA PHE A 73 -16.35 -0.39 -3.47
C PHE A 73 -16.95 0.51 -2.38
N GLY A 74 -18.05 0.10 -1.74
CA GLY A 74 -18.60 0.81 -0.57
C GLY A 74 -17.66 0.80 0.63
N SER A 75 -17.04 -0.34 0.93
CA SER A 75 -16.05 -0.47 2.00
C SER A 75 -14.75 0.30 1.70
N MET A 76 -14.38 0.39 0.42
CA MET A 76 -13.20 1.12 -0.04
C MET A 76 -13.36 2.64 0.15
N ASP A 77 -14.51 3.23 -0.21
CA ASP A 77 -14.78 4.65 0.08
C ASP A 77 -14.67 4.94 1.59
N GLY A 78 -15.21 4.05 2.43
CA GLY A 78 -15.03 4.10 3.88
C GLY A 78 -13.56 4.08 4.30
N ALA A 79 -12.80 3.07 3.85
CA ALA A 79 -11.37 2.93 4.15
C ALA A 79 -10.55 4.16 3.74
N MET A 80 -10.85 4.76 2.57
CA MET A 80 -10.14 5.95 2.10
C MET A 80 -10.40 7.19 2.96
N LYS A 81 -11.61 7.33 3.52
CA LYS A 81 -11.91 8.37 4.52
C LYS A 81 -11.12 8.16 5.81
N PHE A 82 -10.87 6.92 6.24
CA PHE A 82 -9.99 6.61 7.37
C PHE A 82 -8.54 7.00 7.10
N VAL A 83 -7.99 6.68 5.92
CA VAL A 83 -6.60 7.05 5.54
C VAL A 83 -6.40 8.57 5.54
N LYS A 84 -7.42 9.33 5.11
CA LYS A 84 -7.40 10.79 5.21
C LYS A 84 -7.40 11.28 6.66
N GLY A 85 -8.23 10.70 7.50
CA GLY A 85 -8.27 11.01 8.93
C GLY A 85 -6.93 10.73 9.61
N ASP A 86 -6.30 9.61 9.28
CA ASP A 86 -4.98 9.20 9.77
C ASP A 86 -3.88 10.21 9.39
N ALA A 87 -3.87 10.67 8.13
CA ALA A 87 -2.89 11.66 7.70
C ALA A 87 -3.05 13.03 8.41
N ILE A 88 -4.29 13.45 8.68
CA ILE A 88 -4.57 14.67 9.46
C ILE A 88 -4.14 14.49 10.92
N ALA A 89 -4.46 13.34 11.52
CA ALA A 89 -4.06 13.01 12.87
C ALA A 89 -2.53 13.00 13.02
N GLY A 90 -1.80 12.44 12.05
CA GLY A 90 -0.34 12.48 12.01
C GLY A 90 0.22 13.91 12.04
N LEU A 91 -0.35 14.82 11.26
CA LEU A 91 0.06 16.25 11.28
C LEU A 91 -0.18 16.91 12.64
N ILE A 92 -1.32 16.63 13.28
CA ILE A 92 -1.64 17.14 14.62
C ILE A 92 -0.65 16.57 15.65
N ILE A 93 -0.38 15.26 15.61
CA ILE A 93 0.56 14.59 16.51
C ILE A 93 1.95 15.22 16.40
N ILE A 94 2.40 15.55 15.19
CA ILE A 94 3.70 16.23 14.97
C ILE A 94 3.76 17.57 15.72
N VAL A 95 2.73 18.40 15.55
CA VAL A 95 2.66 19.72 16.20
C VAL A 95 2.63 19.56 17.73
N VAL A 96 1.80 18.65 18.23
CA VAL A 96 1.67 18.37 19.67
C VAL A 96 2.99 17.85 20.25
N ASN A 97 3.68 16.93 19.56
CA ASN A 97 4.94 16.35 20.03
C ASN A 97 6.07 17.38 20.07
N ILE A 98 6.15 18.28 19.08
CA ILE A 98 7.15 19.35 19.09
C ILE A 98 6.85 20.35 20.20
N LEU A 99 5.62 20.87 20.29
CA LEU A 99 5.26 21.88 21.29
C LEU A 99 5.32 21.33 22.72
N GLY A 100 4.73 20.16 22.95
CA GLY A 100 4.72 19.49 24.25
C GLY A 100 6.12 19.06 24.66
N GLY A 101 6.89 18.47 23.73
CA GLY A 101 8.27 18.08 23.95
C GLY A 101 9.16 19.26 24.34
N VAL A 102 9.10 20.38 23.58
CA VAL A 102 9.86 21.59 23.90
C VAL A 102 9.44 22.17 25.25
N THR A 103 8.14 22.25 25.52
CA THR A 103 7.62 22.78 26.80
C THR A 103 8.12 21.96 27.99
N ILE A 104 8.04 20.62 27.93
CA ILE A 104 8.55 19.72 28.97
C ILE A 104 10.08 19.79 29.05
N GLY A 105 10.76 19.85 27.92
CA GLY A 105 12.22 19.97 27.84
C GLY A 105 12.75 21.20 28.57
N VAL A 106 12.11 22.34 28.34
CA VAL A 106 12.51 23.61 28.96
C VAL A 106 12.04 23.71 30.41
N LEU A 107 10.75 23.49 30.68
CA LEU A 107 10.16 23.76 31.99
C LEU A 107 10.46 22.69 33.04
N GLN A 108 10.54 21.41 32.65
CA GLN A 108 10.70 20.31 33.60
C GLN A 108 12.10 19.69 33.57
N ARG A 109 12.75 19.66 32.41
CA ARG A 109 14.09 19.04 32.25
C ARG A 109 15.24 20.03 32.26
N GLY A 110 14.97 21.33 32.39
CA GLY A 110 16.00 22.38 32.45
C GLY A 110 16.85 22.49 31.19
N MET A 111 16.38 21.98 30.05
CA MET A 111 17.08 22.08 28.78
C MET A 111 16.98 23.51 28.23
N SER A 112 18.00 23.96 27.48
CA SER A 112 17.85 25.17 26.70
C SER A 112 16.75 24.99 25.65
N ALA A 113 16.06 26.07 25.27
CA ALA A 113 15.02 26.01 24.23
C ALA A 113 15.56 25.45 22.91
N ALA A 114 16.80 25.76 22.57
CA ALA A 114 17.47 25.26 21.37
C ALA A 114 17.72 23.73 21.45
N ASP A 115 18.21 23.23 22.59
CA ASP A 115 18.47 21.79 22.76
C ASP A 115 17.18 20.98 22.83
N ALA A 116 16.15 21.51 23.49
CA ALA A 116 14.84 20.89 23.55
C ALA A 116 14.24 20.81 22.14
N LEU A 117 14.24 21.91 21.39
CA LEU A 117 13.77 21.91 20.01
C LEU A 117 14.54 20.92 19.14
N HIS A 118 15.87 20.86 19.28
CA HIS A 118 16.68 19.94 18.50
C HIS A 118 16.33 18.48 18.78
N ARG A 119 16.21 18.11 20.06
CA ARG A 119 15.94 16.72 20.46
C ARG A 119 14.55 16.27 20.08
N TYR A 120 13.53 17.05 20.43
CA TYR A 120 12.14 16.67 20.17
C TYR A 120 11.79 16.78 18.68
N ALA A 121 12.39 17.69 17.91
CA ALA A 121 12.21 17.69 16.46
C ALA A 121 12.76 16.41 15.81
N ILE A 122 13.94 15.91 16.20
CA ILE A 122 14.48 14.66 15.64
C ILE A 122 13.57 13.47 15.97
N LEU A 123 13.10 13.37 17.22
CA LEU A 123 12.21 12.30 17.64
C LEU A 123 10.88 12.33 16.88
N THR A 124 10.26 13.51 16.76
CA THR A 124 9.01 13.67 16.03
C THR A 124 9.15 13.42 14.52
N ILE A 125 10.27 13.84 13.92
CA ILE A 125 10.56 13.54 12.50
C ILE A 125 10.68 12.03 12.32
N GLY A 126 11.39 11.34 13.21
CA GLY A 126 11.53 9.87 13.15
C GLY A 126 10.19 9.16 13.26
N ASP A 127 9.36 9.56 14.22
CA ASP A 127 7.99 9.03 14.40
C ASP A 127 7.12 9.27 13.16
N GLY A 128 7.15 10.49 12.61
CA GLY A 128 6.39 10.82 11.40
C GLY A 128 6.86 10.08 10.15
N LEU A 129 8.16 9.75 10.02
CA LEU A 129 8.67 8.90 8.94
C LEU A 129 8.21 7.44 9.07
N ILE A 130 8.15 6.91 10.30
CA ILE A 130 7.66 5.54 10.55
C ILE A 130 6.16 5.44 10.24
N ALA A 131 5.38 6.45 10.66
CA ALA A 131 3.94 6.53 10.39
C ALA A 131 3.59 6.57 8.88
N GLN A 132 4.53 6.93 8.01
CA GLN A 132 4.32 6.94 6.56
C GLN A 132 4.39 5.55 5.93
N ILE A 133 5.07 4.58 6.55
CA ILE A 133 5.22 3.23 5.99
C ILE A 133 3.84 2.55 5.85
N PRO A 134 2.97 2.50 6.89
CA PRO A 134 1.61 1.97 6.74
C PRO A 134 0.78 2.72 5.69
N ALA A 135 0.85 4.04 5.67
CA ALA A 135 0.08 4.87 4.75
C ALA A 135 0.43 4.59 3.28
N LEU A 136 1.72 4.40 2.99
CA LEU A 136 2.21 3.99 1.67
C LEU A 136 1.68 2.61 1.29
N LEU A 137 1.76 1.62 2.19
CA LEU A 137 1.28 0.26 1.93
C LEU A 137 -0.22 0.23 1.65
N ILE A 138 -1.02 0.99 2.40
CA ILE A 138 -2.47 1.10 2.16
C ILE A 138 -2.75 1.73 0.79
N SER A 139 -2.05 2.81 0.45
CA SER A 139 -2.23 3.49 -0.85
C SER A 139 -1.86 2.58 -2.02
N ILE A 140 -0.74 1.84 -1.94
CA ILE A 140 -0.34 0.87 -2.97
C ILE A 140 -1.40 -0.22 -3.09
N THR A 141 -1.87 -0.76 -1.97
CA THR A 141 -2.89 -1.82 -1.95
C THR A 141 -4.19 -1.32 -2.59
N ALA A 142 -4.66 -0.15 -2.21
CA ALA A 142 -5.84 0.47 -2.80
C ALA A 142 -5.65 0.73 -4.31
N GLY A 143 -4.47 1.23 -4.72
CA GLY A 143 -4.13 1.45 -6.12
C GLY A 143 -4.16 0.17 -6.95
N ILE A 144 -3.58 -0.92 -6.44
CA ILE A 144 -3.60 -2.24 -7.10
C ILE A 144 -5.03 -2.76 -7.23
N ILE A 145 -5.84 -2.63 -6.18
CA ILE A 145 -7.22 -3.10 -6.18
C ILE A 145 -8.07 -2.31 -7.20
N VAL A 146 -7.96 -0.99 -7.22
CA VAL A 146 -8.77 -0.12 -8.10
C VAL A 146 -8.40 -0.27 -9.56
N THR A 147 -7.12 -0.44 -9.87
CA THR A 147 -6.62 -0.54 -11.25
C THR A 147 -6.67 -1.95 -11.82
N ARG A 148 -7.10 -2.94 -11.03
CA ARG A 148 -7.28 -4.33 -11.49
C ARG A 148 -8.45 -4.43 -12.46
N VAL A 149 -8.18 -4.95 -13.65
CA VAL A 149 -9.20 -5.46 -14.56
C VAL A 149 -9.53 -6.89 -14.15
N THR A 150 -10.70 -7.13 -13.55
CA THR A 150 -11.17 -8.49 -13.23
C THR A 150 -11.61 -9.19 -14.51
N THR A 151 -10.86 -10.18 -14.97
CA THR A 151 -11.31 -11.15 -15.98
C THR A 151 -12.12 -12.26 -15.30
N GLU A 152 -13.08 -12.88 -16.00
CA GLU A 152 -14.00 -13.89 -15.45
C GLU A 152 -13.29 -15.14 -14.86
N GLU A 153 -12.04 -15.40 -15.26
CA GLU A 153 -11.18 -16.49 -14.73
C GLU A 153 -10.28 -16.09 -13.55
N SER A 154 -10.41 -14.86 -13.05
CA SER A 154 -9.38 -14.33 -12.14
C SER A 154 -9.36 -15.03 -10.77
N THR A 155 -8.18 -15.54 -10.42
CA THR A 155 -7.91 -16.22 -9.14
C THR A 155 -7.96 -15.20 -8.00
N ASN A 156 -8.03 -15.66 -6.74
CA ASN A 156 -7.90 -14.81 -5.55
C ASN A 156 -6.72 -13.83 -5.70
N LEU A 157 -6.92 -12.56 -5.34
CA LEU A 157 -5.93 -11.47 -5.52
C LEU A 157 -4.50 -11.83 -5.08
N GLY A 158 -4.36 -12.57 -3.98
CA GLY A 158 -3.04 -13.00 -3.50
C GLY A 158 -2.30 -13.94 -4.45
N ALA A 159 -3.02 -14.77 -5.21
CA ALA A 159 -2.43 -15.65 -6.21
C ALA A 159 -1.97 -14.87 -7.44
N ASP A 160 -2.74 -13.86 -7.88
CA ASP A 160 -2.34 -12.98 -8.99
C ASP A 160 -1.11 -12.15 -8.62
N ILE A 161 -1.11 -11.54 -7.43
CA ILE A 161 0.05 -10.78 -6.91
C ILE A 161 1.26 -11.71 -6.77
N GLY A 162 1.07 -12.90 -6.19
CA GLY A 162 2.12 -13.90 -6.07
C GLY A 162 2.68 -14.29 -7.44
N GLY A 163 1.81 -14.57 -8.41
CA GLY A 163 2.18 -14.90 -9.79
C GLY A 163 2.96 -13.78 -10.45
N GLN A 164 2.54 -12.52 -10.32
CA GLN A 164 3.24 -11.35 -10.89
C GLN A 164 4.63 -11.14 -10.26
N ILE A 165 4.75 -11.30 -8.95
CA ILE A 165 6.06 -11.18 -8.25
C ILE A 165 6.99 -12.33 -8.69
N LEU A 166 6.47 -13.56 -8.74
CA LEU A 166 7.24 -14.74 -9.15
C LEU A 166 7.60 -14.70 -10.65
N ALA A 167 6.80 -14.02 -11.48
CA ALA A 167 7.06 -13.81 -12.90
C ALA A 167 8.21 -12.81 -13.17
N GLN A 168 8.75 -12.14 -12.15
CA GLN A 168 9.92 -11.26 -12.29
C GLN A 168 11.14 -11.75 -11.49
N PRO A 169 11.82 -12.84 -11.93
CA PRO A 169 12.97 -13.40 -11.22
C PRO A 169 14.12 -12.39 -11.02
N LYS A 170 14.34 -11.51 -12.01
CA LYS A 170 15.38 -10.47 -11.95
C LYS A 170 15.14 -9.48 -10.81
N ALA A 171 13.89 -9.09 -10.56
CA ALA A 171 13.54 -8.18 -9.48
C ALA A 171 13.83 -8.82 -8.11
N LEU A 172 13.52 -10.10 -7.95
CA LEU A 172 13.81 -10.87 -6.73
C LEU A 172 15.31 -10.97 -6.45
N LEU A 173 16.14 -11.21 -7.48
CA LEU A 173 17.60 -11.26 -7.34
C LEU A 173 18.20 -9.91 -6.95
N ILE A 174 17.72 -8.80 -7.54
CA ILE A 174 18.14 -7.45 -7.16
C ILE A 174 17.74 -7.16 -5.70
N GLY A 175 16.54 -7.55 -5.30
CA GLY A 175 16.08 -7.43 -3.91
C GLY A 175 16.95 -8.22 -2.93
N ALA A 176 17.32 -9.45 -3.28
CA ALA A 176 18.24 -10.27 -2.48
C ALA A 176 19.63 -9.62 -2.32
N ALA A 177 20.16 -9.02 -3.38
CA ALA A 177 21.43 -8.30 -3.32
C ALA A 177 21.35 -7.06 -2.40
N LEU A 178 20.25 -6.31 -2.47
CA LEU A 178 19.98 -5.18 -1.57
C LEU A 178 19.88 -5.60 -0.10
N LEU A 179 19.18 -6.70 0.19
CA LEU A 179 19.10 -7.27 1.53
C LEU A 179 20.49 -7.68 2.05
N GLY A 180 21.32 -8.27 1.18
CA GLY A 180 22.72 -8.57 1.48
C GLY A 180 23.53 -7.30 1.80
N ALA A 181 23.33 -6.21 1.04
CA ALA A 181 23.98 -4.94 1.31
C ALA A 181 23.55 -4.33 2.65
N PHE A 182 22.27 -4.42 3.02
CA PHE A 182 21.79 -3.95 4.33
C PHE A 182 22.36 -4.74 5.51
N ALA A 183 22.64 -6.04 5.33
CA ALA A 183 23.29 -6.83 6.36
C ALA A 183 24.71 -6.34 6.72
N LEU A 184 25.36 -5.60 5.81
CA LEU A 184 26.70 -5.03 6.02
C LEU A 184 26.68 -3.70 6.78
N ILE A 185 25.51 -3.09 6.97
CA ILE A 185 25.38 -1.81 7.68
C ILE A 185 25.46 -2.04 9.20
N PRO A 186 26.41 -1.42 9.91
CA PRO A 186 26.52 -1.55 11.37
C PRO A 186 25.25 -1.07 12.08
N GLY A 187 24.72 -1.89 12.99
CA GLY A 187 23.51 -1.58 13.77
C GLY A 187 22.23 -2.25 13.25
N PHE A 188 22.26 -2.88 12.07
CA PHE A 188 21.13 -3.66 11.56
C PHE A 188 21.21 -5.15 11.98
N PRO A 189 20.07 -5.86 12.17
CA PRO A 189 20.06 -7.31 12.44
C PRO A 189 20.58 -8.15 11.27
N SER A 190 21.91 -8.28 11.14
CA SER A 190 22.58 -8.90 9.99
C SER A 190 22.09 -10.32 9.70
N ALA A 191 21.87 -11.14 10.74
CA ALA A 191 21.34 -12.49 10.61
C ALA A 191 19.97 -12.54 9.90
N THR A 192 19.07 -11.59 10.23
CA THR A 192 17.73 -11.51 9.64
C THR A 192 17.80 -11.14 8.17
N PHE A 193 18.62 -10.15 7.82
CA PHE A 193 18.78 -9.70 6.44
C PHE A 193 19.46 -10.74 5.55
N VAL A 194 20.47 -11.46 6.07
CA VAL A 194 21.10 -12.57 5.35
C VAL A 194 20.11 -13.71 5.13
N ALA A 195 19.34 -14.11 6.15
CA ALA A 195 18.34 -15.16 6.01
C ALA A 195 17.26 -14.80 4.96
N LEU A 196 16.73 -13.58 5.01
CA LEU A 196 15.76 -13.09 4.02
C LEU A 196 16.38 -12.99 2.62
N GLY A 197 17.60 -12.47 2.51
CA GLY A 197 18.33 -12.36 1.25
C GLY A 197 18.57 -13.72 0.60
N LEU A 198 18.94 -14.74 1.39
CA LEU A 198 19.09 -16.12 0.90
C LEU A 198 17.77 -16.73 0.45
N LEU A 199 16.68 -16.49 1.19
CA LEU A 199 15.36 -17.01 0.85
C LEU A 199 14.83 -16.39 -0.45
N VAL A 200 14.85 -15.06 -0.55
CA VAL A 200 14.39 -14.33 -1.74
C VAL A 200 15.31 -14.61 -2.93
N GLY A 201 16.62 -14.65 -2.71
CA GLY A 201 17.61 -14.96 -3.75
C GLY A 201 17.49 -16.40 -4.25
N GLY A 202 17.24 -17.35 -3.35
CA GLY A 202 17.00 -18.75 -3.71
C GLY A 202 15.76 -18.92 -4.58
N ILE A 203 14.65 -18.26 -4.22
CA ILE A 203 13.42 -18.25 -5.02
C ILE A 203 13.66 -17.57 -6.38
N GLY A 204 14.34 -16.43 -6.40
CA GLY A 204 14.67 -15.74 -7.66
C GLY A 204 15.58 -16.57 -8.57
N PHE A 205 16.56 -17.29 -8.02
CA PHE A 205 17.48 -18.11 -8.79
C PHE A 205 16.81 -19.35 -9.39
N THR A 206 15.95 -20.04 -8.63
CA THR A 206 15.20 -21.20 -9.15
C THR A 206 14.24 -20.79 -10.27
N LEU A 207 13.50 -19.68 -10.08
CA LEU A 207 12.58 -19.17 -11.10
C LEU A 207 13.29 -18.68 -12.35
N ASN A 208 14.46 -18.05 -12.21
CA ASN A 208 15.27 -17.63 -13.35
C ASN A 208 15.79 -18.83 -14.16
N GLY A 209 16.14 -19.93 -13.48
CA GLY A 209 16.53 -21.19 -14.13
C GLY A 209 15.37 -21.88 -14.88
N VAL A 210 14.15 -21.83 -14.33
CA VAL A 210 12.95 -22.36 -15.02
C VAL A 210 12.58 -21.50 -16.23
N ALA A 211 12.62 -20.17 -16.10
CA ALA A 211 12.33 -19.26 -17.19
C ALA A 211 13.35 -19.37 -18.35
N ALA A 212 14.64 -19.59 -18.03
CA ALA A 212 15.66 -19.81 -19.03
C ALA A 212 15.47 -21.13 -19.82
N ARG A 213 15.05 -22.21 -19.14
CA ARG A 213 14.76 -23.50 -19.79
C ARG A 213 13.50 -23.45 -20.65
N ALA A 214 12.45 -22.78 -20.19
CA ALA A 214 11.23 -22.61 -20.99
C ALA A 214 11.47 -21.79 -22.28
N ALA A 215 12.47 -20.91 -22.30
CA ALA A 215 12.87 -20.16 -23.48
C ALA A 215 13.82 -20.92 -24.43
N GLU A 216 14.35 -22.07 -24.02
CA GLU A 216 15.14 -22.97 -24.88
C GLU A 216 14.27 -24.04 -25.57
N ASP A 217 13.06 -24.29 -25.08
CA ASP A 217 12.11 -25.29 -25.59
C ASP A 217 11.11 -24.72 -26.64
N ASP A 218 11.08 -23.40 -26.87
CA ASP A 218 10.27 -22.66 -27.87
C ASP A 218 11.12 -22.22 -29.09
#